data_AF-A0A5D0RKZ3-F1
#
_entry.id   AF-A0A5D0RKZ3-F1
#
_cell.length_a   1.000
_cell.length_b   1.000
_cell.length_c   1.000
_cell.angle_alpha   90.00
_cell.angle_beta   90.00
_cell.angle_gamma   90.00
#
_symmetry.space_group_name_H-M   'P 1'
#
loop_
_entity.id
_entity.type
_entity.pdbx_description
1 polymer ?
#
loop_
_entity_poly.entity_id
_entity_poly.type
_entity_poly.pdbx_seq_one_letter_code
_entity_poly.pdbx_strand_id
1 'polypeptide(L)' 'MTGRHDLSDMAWAVIAPLLPNKPRGVARVDDRRVISGIFYILRTGAPWRDLPQR' A
#
# COMPACT_ATOMS: atom_id res chain seq x y z
N MET A 1 11.92 -5.38 -4.52
CA MET A 1 13.01 -5.79 -3.60
C MET A 1 12.41 -5.84 -2.20
N THR A 2 12.41 -7.01 -1.56
CA THR A 2 11.35 -7.44 -0.64
C THR A 2 11.72 -7.25 0.83
N GLY A 3 11.21 -6.20 1.47
CA GLY A 3 11.07 -6.16 2.93
C GLY A 3 10.07 -7.22 3.40
N ARG A 4 10.25 -7.79 4.60
CA ARG A 4 9.35 -8.81 5.19
C ARG A 4 7.87 -8.41 5.16
N HIS A 5 7.58 -7.11 5.16
CA HIS A 5 6.24 -6.57 5.24
C HIS A 5 5.75 -5.94 3.93
N ASP A 6 6.50 -6.05 2.83
CA ASP A 6 6.12 -5.46 1.56
C ASP A 6 4.99 -6.23 0.88
N LEU A 7 4.25 -5.53 0.01
CA LEU A 7 3.23 -6.13 -0.84
C LEU A 7 3.88 -6.74 -2.08
N SER A 8 3.81 -8.07 -2.20
CA SER A 8 4.36 -8.79 -3.36
C SER A 8 3.64 -8.40 -4.64
N ASP A 9 4.33 -8.49 -5.78
CA ASP A 9 3.74 -8.19 -7.09
C ASP A 9 2.52 -9.09 -7.38
N MET A 10 2.56 -10.35 -6.95
CA MET A 10 1.43 -11.29 -7.09
C MET A 10 0.21 -10.83 -6.28
N ALA A 11 0.41 -10.45 -5.01
CA ALA A 11 -0.70 -9.94 -4.20
C ALA A 11 -1.23 -8.60 -4.76
N TRP A 12 -0.33 -7.76 -5.26
CA TRP A 12 -0.72 -6.51 -5.91
C TRP A 12 -1.56 -6.74 -7.17
N ALA A 13 -1.20 -7.73 -8.00
CA ALA A 13 -1.96 -8.07 -9.21
C ALA A 13 -3.41 -8.49 -8.91
N VAL A 14 -3.67 -9.05 -7.72
CA VAL A 14 -5.03 -9.39 -7.27
C VAL A 14 -5.78 -8.15 -6.77
N ILE A 15 -5.11 -7.24 -6.06
CA ILE A 15 -5.73 -6.06 -5.45
C ILE A 15 -5.99 -4.94 -6.46
N ALA A 16 -5.02 -4.63 -7.32
CA ALA A 16 -5.05 -3.51 -8.26
C ALA A 16 -6.35 -3.41 -9.09
N PRO A 17 -6.88 -4.50 -9.71
CA PRO A 17 -8.11 -4.41 -10.51
C PRO A 17 -9.37 -4.16 -9.67
N LEU A 18 -9.33 -4.36 -8.36
CA LEU A 18 -10.45 -4.12 -7.45
C LEU A 18 -10.52 -2.67 -6.98
N LEU A 19 -9.50 -1.86 -7.29
CA LEU A 19 -9.46 -0.47 -6.87
C LEU A 19 -10.43 0.38 -7.70
N PRO A 20 -11.05 1.41 -7.10
CA PRO A 20 -11.94 2.31 -7.82
C PRO A 20 -11.21 3.01 -8.97
N ASN A 21 -11.77 2.92 -10.18
CA ASN A 21 -11.21 3.55 -11.39
C ASN A 21 -11.76 4.96 -11.68
N LYS A 22 -12.72 5.45 -10.90
CA LYS A 22 -13.34 6.77 -11.04
C LYS A 22 -13.22 7.55 -9.72
N PRO A 23 -12.06 8.15 -9.43
CA PRO A 23 -11.88 8.92 -8.22
C PRO A 23 -12.83 10.13 -8.22
N ARG A 24 -13.41 10.42 -7.05
CA ARG A 24 -14.22 11.61 -6.80
C ARG A 24 -13.50 12.45 -5.75
N GLY A 25 -13.34 13.75 -5.99
CA GLY A 25 -12.59 14.63 -5.09
C GLY A 25 -11.08 14.62 -5.37
N VAL A 26 -10.27 14.49 -4.31
CA VAL A 26 -8.80 14.60 -4.39
C VAL A 26 -8.21 13.49 -5.26
N ALA A 27 -7.22 13.85 -6.09
CA ALA A 27 -6.47 12.90 -6.90
C ALA A 27 -5.85 11.80 -6.02
N ARG A 28 -5.98 10.55 -6.47
CA ARG A 28 -5.33 9.42 -5.80
C ARG A 28 -3.81 9.56 -5.95
N VAL A 29 -3.10 9.35 -4.85
CA VAL A 29 -1.66 9.10 -4.89
C VAL A 29 -1.42 7.65 -5.32
N ASP A 30 -0.16 7.22 -5.44
CA ASP A 30 0.17 5.82 -5.73
C ASP A 30 -0.49 4.87 -4.72
N ASP A 31 -1.48 4.13 -5.21
CA ASP A 31 -2.28 3.20 -4.42
C ASP A 31 -1.44 2.06 -3.86
N ARG A 32 -0.42 1.61 -4.60
CA ARG A 32 0.47 0.55 -4.13
C ARG A 32 1.24 1.01 -2.93
N ARG A 33 1.71 2.26 -2.93
CA ARG A 33 2.43 2.87 -1.80
C ARG A 33 1.54 2.96 -0.57
N VAL A 34 0.31 3.45 -0.72
CA VAL A 34 -0.64 3.60 0.40
C VAL A 34 -0.99 2.24 1.00
N ILE A 35 -1.36 1.27 0.17
CA ILE A 35 -1.77 -0.06 0.64
C ILE A 35 -0.59 -0.82 1.26
N SER A 36 0.62 -0.67 0.72
CA SER A 36 1.83 -1.23 1.34
C SER A 36 2.07 -0.64 2.73
N GLY A 37 1.85 0.67 2.90
CA GLY A 37 1.93 1.33 4.21
C GLY A 37 0.88 0.82 5.20
N ILE A 38 -0.37 0.63 4.75
CA ILE A 38 -1.43 0.02 5.57
C ILE A 38 -1.01 -1.37 6.04
N PHE A 39 -0.54 -2.24 5.14
CA PHE A 39 -0.10 -3.58 5.52
C PHE A 39 1.10 -3.58 6.46
N TYR A 40 2.05 -2.66 6.29
CA TYR A 40 3.16 -2.51 7.21
C TYR A 40 2.67 -2.25 8.63
N ILE A 41 1.76 -1.29 8.81
CA ILE A 41 1.22 -0.93 10.13
C ILE A 41 0.40 -2.07 10.71
N LEU A 42 -0.46 -2.71 9.92
CA LEU A 42 -1.25 -3.87 10.37
C LEU A 42 -0.37 -5.06 10.79
N ARG A 43 0.81 -5.23 10.18
CA ARG A 43 1.75 -6.33 10.49
C ARG A 43 2.69 -6.04 11.65
N THR A 44 3.05 -4.78 11.87
CA THR A 44 4.10 -4.39 12.82
C THR A 44 3.57 -3.64 14.04
N GLY A 45 2.39 -3.04 13.95
CA GLY A 45 1.86 -2.11 14.95
C GLY A 45 2.60 -0.77 15.02
N ALA A 46 3.58 -0.52 14.13
CA ALA A 46 4.34 0.72 14.12
C ALA A 46 3.47 1.92 13.70
N PRO A 47 3.73 3.13 14.20
CA PRO A 47 3.02 4.33 13.78
C PRO A 47 3.38 4.71 12.33
N TRP A 48 2.50 5.47 11.66
CA TRP A 48 2.71 5.96 10.29
C TRP A 48 4.03 6.71 10.09
N ARG A 49 4.52 7.43 11.10
CA ARG A 49 5.79 8.17 11.03
C ARG A 49 7.02 7.27 10.89
N ASP A 50 6.90 6.02 11.31
CA ASP A 50 7.99 5.04 11.30
C ASP A 50 7.94 4.14 10.05
N LEU A 51 7.11 4.52 9.06
CA LEU A 51 7.13 3.87 7.77
C LEU A 51 8.49 4.07 7.09
N PRO A 52 9.08 3.01 6.54
CA PRO A 52 10.31 3.14 5.78
C PRO A 52 10.07 4.02 4.54
N GLN A 53 10.94 5.02 4.32
CA GLN A 53 10.86 6.04 3.25
C GLN A 53 11.18 5.53 1.84
N ARG A 54 10.80 4.30 1.52
CA ARG A 54 11.14 3.64 0.25
C ARG A 54 10.18 4.01 -0.87
#